data_AF-A0A653CFH2-F1
#
_entry.id   AF-A0A653CFH2-F1
#
_cell.length_a   1.000
_cell.length_b   1.000
_cell.length_c   1.000
_cell.angle_alpha   90.00
_cell.angle_beta   90.00
_cell.angle_gamma   90.00
#
_symmetry.space_group_name_H-M   'P 1'
#
loop_
_entity.id
_entity.type
_entity.pdbx_description
1 polymer ?
#
loop_
_entity_poly.entity_id
_entity_poly.type
_entity_poly.pdbx_seq_one_letter_code
_entity_poly.pdbx_strand_id
1 'polypeptide(L)'
;MDVPAEYIVFCKLVGNHFRVISLAKWDEDADQRVWQALGWSKWSEWSPCSVTCSMGIQQRTRHCLTERCSGFNVEQRHCNQFGCEEAVNPLEMSERRFFHPAKEIWRRVPDRPTAWHLEPNSYIWLPSAQLFKNQKDRPFPRQFAIFITIRILNSTLGTILSLRSRSRQDTYLSLEAAGGETGDLKLVHAAASGTDHS
;
A
#
# COMPACT_ATOMS: atom_id res chain seq x y z
N MET A 1 -7.93 14.61 18.25
CA MET A 1 -8.47 13.27 18.50
C MET A 1 -7.35 12.46 19.12
N ASP A 2 -7.60 11.86 20.28
CA ASP A 2 -6.61 11.03 20.97
C ASP A 2 -6.54 9.67 20.26
N VAL A 3 -5.37 9.29 19.77
CA VAL A 3 -5.18 7.99 19.10
C VAL A 3 -5.19 6.92 20.19
N PRO A 4 -6.03 5.86 20.08
CA PRO A 4 -6.07 4.83 21.11
C PRO A 4 -4.69 4.18 21.26
N ALA A 5 -4.21 4.10 22.49
CA ALA A 5 -2.93 3.46 22.79
C ALA A 5 -3.05 1.94 22.58
N GLU A 6 -2.10 1.38 21.82
CA GLU A 6 -1.99 -0.06 21.58
C GLU A 6 -1.06 -0.71 22.63
N TYR A 7 -1.36 -1.95 23.02
CA TYR A 7 -0.63 -2.67 24.06
C TYR A 7 -0.41 -4.14 23.69
N ILE A 8 0.74 -4.68 24.08
CA ILE A 8 1.02 -6.12 24.13
C ILE A 8 0.53 -6.63 25.49
N VAL A 9 -0.36 -7.64 25.46
CA VAL A 9 -0.96 -8.22 26.66
C VAL A 9 -0.32 -9.58 26.95
N PHE A 10 0.30 -9.72 28.11
CA PHE A 10 0.82 -11.00 28.58
C PHE A 10 -0.23 -11.68 29.45
N CYS A 11 -0.67 -12.86 29.02
CA CYS A 11 -1.74 -13.61 29.68
C CYS A 11 -1.27 -15.00 30.11
N LYS A 12 -1.87 -15.51 31.17
CA LYS A 12 -1.82 -16.92 31.55
C LYS A 12 -3.19 -17.55 31.28
N LEU A 13 -3.22 -18.69 30.60
CA LEU A 13 -4.43 -19.51 30.52
C LEU A 13 -4.65 -20.20 31.88
N VAL A 14 -5.81 -19.96 32.50
CA VAL A 14 -6.21 -20.57 33.77
C VAL A 14 -7.55 -21.27 33.56
N GLY A 15 -7.53 -22.59 33.40
CA GLY A 15 -8.72 -23.33 32.97
C GLY A 15 -9.15 -22.91 31.57
N ASN A 16 -10.31 -22.27 31.46
CA ASN A 16 -10.90 -21.81 30.20
C ASN A 16 -10.87 -20.28 29.99
N HIS A 17 -10.21 -19.52 30.87
CA HIS A 17 -10.10 -18.07 30.74
C HIS A 17 -8.64 -17.60 30.73
N PHE A 18 -8.39 -16.49 30.06
CA PHE A 18 -7.11 -15.80 30.10
C PHE A 18 -7.09 -14.82 31.27
N ARG A 19 -6.08 -14.93 32.13
CA ARG A 19 -5.78 -13.95 33.17
C ARG A 19 -4.63 -13.07 32.69
N VAL A 20 -4.87 -11.77 32.59
CA VAL A 20 -3.82 -10.79 32.29
C VAL A 20 -2.82 -10.77 33.43
N ILE A 21 -1.54 -10.86 33.10
CA ILE A 21 -0.40 -10.80 34.03
C ILE A 21 0.24 -9.42 33.99
N SER A 22 0.45 -8.89 32.79
CA SER A 22 1.07 -7.60 32.56
C SER A 22 0.69 -7.03 31.19
N LEU A 23 0.92 -5.72 31.05
CA LEU A 23 0.72 -4.96 29.81
C LEU A 23 2.03 -4.25 29.48
N ALA A 24 2.39 -4.22 28.20
CA ALA A 24 3.44 -3.36 27.68
C ALA A 24 2.85 -2.46 26.61
N LYS A 25 3.22 -1.17 26.59
CA LYS A 25 2.84 -0.29 25.49
C LYS A 25 3.43 -0.84 24.19
N TRP A 26 2.63 -0.87 23.13
CA TRP A 26 3.09 -1.37 21.83
C TRP A 26 3.93 -0.30 21.13
N ASP A 27 5.09 -0.75 20.64
CA ASP A 27 5.89 -0.11 19.61
C ASP A 27 6.60 -1.25 18.84
N GLU A 28 7.17 -0.92 17.66
CA GLU A 28 7.78 -1.94 16.79
C GLU A 28 8.97 -2.63 17.46
N ASP A 29 9.76 -1.89 18.26
CA ASP A 29 10.92 -2.44 18.96
C ASP A 29 10.51 -3.38 20.10
N ALA A 30 9.44 -3.05 20.82
CA ALA A 30 8.87 -3.86 21.90
C ALA A 30 8.30 -5.16 21.37
N ASP A 31 7.53 -5.12 20.28
CA ASP A 31 7.01 -6.33 19.61
C ASP A 31 8.18 -7.22 19.16
N GLN A 32 9.20 -6.63 18.54
CA GLN A 32 10.38 -7.35 18.09
C GLN A 32 11.14 -8.03 19.23
N ARG A 33 11.34 -7.33 20.37
CA ARG A 33 11.98 -7.91 21.56
C ARG A 33 11.18 -9.09 22.12
N VAL A 34 9.85 -9.01 22.15
CA VAL A 34 8.99 -10.10 22.62
C VAL A 34 9.14 -11.33 21.73
N TRP A 35 9.08 -11.17 20.40
CA TRP A 35 9.25 -12.30 19.49
C TRP A 35 10.64 -12.94 19.57
N GLN A 36 11.69 -12.14 19.70
CA GLN A 36 13.05 -12.65 19.89
C GLN A 36 13.21 -13.42 21.21
N ALA A 37 12.63 -12.93 22.31
CA ALA A 37 12.63 -13.63 23.59
C ALA A 37 11.87 -14.98 23.53
N LEU A 38 10.88 -15.09 22.65
CA LEU A 38 10.19 -16.34 22.33
C LEU A 38 10.94 -17.21 21.30
N GLY A 39 12.14 -16.81 20.91
CA GLY A 39 13.00 -17.54 19.98
C GLY A 39 12.69 -17.31 18.50
N TRP A 40 11.79 -16.39 18.15
CA TRP A 40 11.43 -16.12 16.75
C TRP A 40 12.21 -14.93 16.18
N SER A 41 12.58 -15.00 14.89
CA SER A 41 13.02 -13.84 14.13
C SER A 41 11.87 -12.88 13.89
N LYS A 42 12.19 -11.67 13.40
CA LYS A 42 11.18 -10.80 12.79
C LYS A 42 10.47 -11.57 11.67
N TRP A 43 9.18 -11.31 11.49
CA TRP A 43 8.49 -11.71 10.28
C TRP A 43 9.12 -11.03 9.06
N SER A 44 9.18 -11.76 7.94
CA SER A 44 9.48 -11.17 6.65
C SER A 44 8.41 -10.15 6.28
N GLU A 45 8.74 -9.32 5.30
CA GLU A 45 7.72 -8.60 4.55
C GLU A 45 6.70 -9.58 3.96
N TRP A 46 5.47 -9.11 3.77
CA TRP A 46 4.47 -9.85 3.02
C TRP A 46 4.91 -10.03 1.57
N SER A 47 4.70 -11.22 1.02
CA SER A 47 4.86 -11.49 -0.40
C SER A 47 3.93 -10.58 -1.23
N PRO A 48 4.22 -10.39 -2.52
CA PRO A 48 3.21 -9.87 -3.45
C PRO A 48 1.91 -10.68 -3.35
N CYS A 49 0.78 -10.03 -3.61
CA CYS A 49 -0.50 -10.73 -3.74
C CYS A 49 -0.43 -11.69 -4.93
N SER A 50 -0.90 -12.93 -4.76
CA SER A 50 -0.88 -13.96 -5.80
C SER A 50 -1.65 -13.58 -7.07
N VAL A 51 -2.65 -12.70 -6.95
CA VAL A 51 -3.45 -12.18 -8.06
C VAL A 51 -3.69 -10.68 -7.89
N THR A 52 -3.97 -9.99 -8.98
CA THR A 52 -4.26 -8.54 -8.99
C THR A 52 -5.71 -8.22 -8.63
N CYS A 53 -6.61 -9.20 -8.68
CA CYS A 53 -8.04 -9.10 -8.37
C CYS A 53 -8.59 -10.50 -8.01
N SER A 54 -9.83 -10.59 -7.54
CA SER A 54 -10.51 -11.85 -7.21
C SER A 54 -9.88 -12.66 -6.06
N MET A 55 -9.65 -12.00 -4.92
CA MET A 55 -9.25 -12.62 -3.64
C MET A 55 -7.96 -13.46 -3.72
N GLY A 56 -6.82 -12.78 -3.82
CA GLY A 56 -5.52 -13.43 -3.73
C GLY A 56 -5.07 -13.73 -2.30
N ILE A 57 -3.85 -14.26 -2.20
CA ILE A 57 -3.17 -14.56 -0.95
C ILE A 57 -1.80 -13.87 -0.93
N GLN A 58 -1.46 -13.29 0.21
CA GLN A 58 -0.09 -12.93 0.57
C GLN A 58 0.38 -13.86 1.68
N GLN A 59 1.68 -14.15 1.67
CA GLN A 59 2.34 -14.95 2.69
C GLN A 59 3.53 -14.20 3.28
N ARG A 60 3.78 -14.37 4.57
CA ARG A 60 5.04 -13.98 5.21
C ARG A 60 5.59 -15.14 6.04
N THR A 61 6.89 -15.13 6.29
CA THR A 61 7.59 -16.20 7.00
C THR A 61 8.52 -15.64 8.07
N ARG A 62 8.83 -16.43 9.10
CA ARG A 62 9.86 -16.12 10.09
C ARG A 62 10.69 -17.36 10.39
N HIS A 63 11.83 -17.18 11.01
CA HIS A 63 12.75 -18.26 11.36
C HIS A 63 12.79 -18.48 12.86
N CYS A 64 12.94 -19.74 13.28
CA CYS A 64 13.23 -20.07 14.66
C CYS A 64 14.74 -19.85 14.90
N LEU A 65 15.07 -19.02 15.88
CA LEU A 65 16.43 -18.66 16.29
C LEU A 65 16.98 -19.59 17.39
N THR A 66 16.17 -20.53 17.85
CA THR A 66 16.53 -21.53 18.86
C THR A 66 16.30 -22.94 18.31
N GLU A 67 16.56 -23.99 19.09
CA GLU A 67 16.34 -25.38 18.63
C GLU A 67 14.85 -25.69 18.36
N ARG A 68 13.93 -25.08 19.14
CA ARG A 68 12.49 -25.32 19.05
C ARG A 68 11.72 -24.07 19.45
N CYS A 69 10.86 -23.61 18.54
CA CYS A 69 9.95 -22.49 18.80
C CYS A 69 8.51 -22.98 18.80
N SER A 70 7.70 -22.44 19.72
CA SER A 70 6.26 -22.73 19.77
C SER A 70 5.51 -21.79 18.82
N GLY A 71 4.62 -22.35 18.00
CA GLY A 71 3.77 -21.62 17.05
C GLY A 71 4.19 -21.79 15.59
N PHE A 72 3.55 -21.03 14.70
CA PHE A 72 3.75 -21.13 13.26
C PHE A 72 4.86 -20.19 12.77
N ASN A 73 5.59 -20.64 11.76
CA ASN A 73 6.64 -19.88 11.06
C ASN A 73 6.17 -19.31 9.72
N VAL A 74 4.91 -19.55 9.35
CA VAL A 74 4.26 -19.07 8.12
C VAL A 74 2.92 -18.44 8.50
N GLU A 75 2.60 -17.31 7.89
CA GLU A 75 1.31 -16.64 8.02
C GLU A 75 0.79 -16.25 6.64
N GLN A 76 -0.52 -16.36 6.44
CA GLN A 76 -1.20 -16.01 5.20
C GLN A 76 -2.36 -15.06 5.46
N ARG A 77 -2.63 -14.18 4.50
CA ARG A 77 -3.80 -13.29 4.49
C ARG A 77 -4.37 -13.11 3.09
N HIS A 78 -5.66 -12.84 3.01
CA HIS A 78 -6.31 -12.47 1.75
C HIS A 78 -5.93 -11.04 1.32
N CYS A 79 -5.85 -10.83 0.01
CA CYS A 79 -5.54 -9.55 -0.62
C CYS A 79 -6.37 -9.37 -1.90
N ASN A 80 -6.49 -8.14 -2.40
CA ASN A 80 -7.16 -7.82 -3.67
C ASN A 80 -8.55 -8.47 -3.82
N GLN A 81 -9.41 -8.28 -2.81
CA GLN A 81 -10.73 -8.92 -2.74
C GLN A 81 -11.77 -8.32 -3.69
N PHE A 82 -11.41 -7.28 -4.46
CA PHE A 82 -12.27 -6.67 -5.45
C PHE A 82 -12.37 -7.53 -6.73
N GLY A 83 -13.49 -7.44 -7.43
CA GLY A 83 -13.72 -8.17 -8.69
C GLY A 83 -12.84 -7.67 -9.83
N CYS A 84 -12.51 -8.55 -10.78
CA CYS A 84 -11.63 -8.22 -11.90
C CYS A 84 -12.30 -7.37 -12.99
N GLU A 85 -13.61 -7.50 -13.22
CA GLU A 85 -14.30 -6.84 -14.34
C GLU A 85 -14.31 -5.30 -14.21
N GLU A 86 -14.29 -4.79 -12.98
CA GLU A 86 -14.32 -3.36 -12.67
C GLU A 86 -12.92 -2.81 -12.32
N ALA A 87 -11.93 -3.69 -12.20
CA ALA A 87 -10.58 -3.32 -11.87
C ALA A 87 -9.83 -2.85 -13.12
N VAL A 88 -9.25 -1.66 -13.05
CA VAL A 88 -8.37 -1.14 -14.10
C VAL A 88 -6.94 -1.08 -13.55
N ASN A 89 -6.00 -1.74 -14.23
CA ASN A 89 -4.58 -1.62 -13.95
C ASN A 89 -3.92 -0.63 -14.93
N PRO A 90 -3.61 0.60 -14.52
CA PRO A 90 -2.98 1.60 -15.40
C PRO A 90 -1.61 1.14 -15.92
N LEU A 91 -0.90 0.31 -15.15
CA LEU A 91 0.41 -0.21 -15.51
C LEU A 91 0.36 -1.35 -16.52
N GLU A 92 -0.81 -1.91 -16.84
CA GLU A 92 -0.96 -2.92 -17.91
C GLU A 92 -1.13 -2.30 -19.30
N MET A 93 -1.36 -0.99 -19.38
CA MET A 93 -1.51 -0.32 -20.66
C MET A 93 -0.23 -0.45 -21.51
N SER A 94 -0.45 -0.70 -22.82
CA SER A 94 0.59 -0.96 -23.82
C SER A 94 0.94 0.27 -24.66
N GLU A 95 0.11 1.31 -24.61
CA GLU A 95 0.32 2.52 -25.41
C GLU A 95 1.49 3.35 -24.88
N ARG A 96 2.64 3.29 -25.58
CA ARG A 96 3.88 3.98 -25.22
C ARG A 96 3.74 5.47 -24.96
N ARG A 97 2.82 6.14 -25.68
CA ARG A 97 2.60 7.59 -25.59
C ARG A 97 2.16 8.09 -24.21
N PHE A 98 1.74 7.18 -23.32
CA PHE A 98 1.29 7.53 -21.98
C PHE A 98 2.37 7.39 -20.90
N PHE A 99 3.52 6.79 -21.23
CA PHE A 99 4.60 6.51 -20.28
C PHE A 99 5.81 7.37 -20.61
N HIS A 100 6.30 8.11 -19.62
CA HIS A 100 7.45 8.99 -19.77
C HIS A 100 8.46 8.73 -18.64
N PRO A 101 9.72 8.38 -18.93
CA PRO A 101 10.18 7.87 -20.22
C PRO A 101 9.41 6.59 -20.61
N ALA A 102 9.60 6.12 -21.85
CA ALA A 102 8.89 4.93 -22.34
C ALA A 102 9.05 3.74 -21.37
N LYS A 103 7.97 2.97 -21.20
CA LYS A 103 7.85 1.91 -20.19
C LYS A 103 8.96 0.85 -20.26
N GLU A 104 9.55 0.63 -21.43
CA GLU A 104 10.67 -0.30 -21.66
C GLU A 104 11.95 0.11 -20.94
N ILE A 105 12.11 1.39 -20.60
CA ILE A 105 13.27 1.91 -19.87
C ILE A 105 13.12 1.64 -18.37
N TRP A 106 11.89 1.44 -17.89
CA TRP A 106 11.63 1.20 -16.48
C TRP A 106 12.10 -0.20 -16.09
N ARG A 107 12.63 -0.32 -14.86
CA ARG A 107 13.18 -1.58 -14.37
C ARG A 107 12.15 -2.34 -13.56
N ARG A 108 12.03 -3.65 -13.76
CA ARG A 108 11.21 -4.51 -12.89
C ARG A 108 11.91 -4.70 -11.55
N VAL A 109 11.13 -4.79 -10.48
CA VAL A 109 11.66 -5.16 -9.16
C VAL A 109 11.91 -6.69 -9.16
N PRO A 110 13.13 -7.18 -8.87
CA PRO A 110 13.46 -8.61 -8.97
C PRO A 110 12.51 -9.53 -8.20
N ASP A 111 12.21 -9.20 -6.95
CA ASP A 111 11.35 -10.01 -6.08
C ASP A 111 9.86 -9.65 -6.18
N ARG A 112 9.51 -8.66 -7.00
CA ARG A 112 8.14 -8.19 -7.18
C ARG A 112 7.86 -7.98 -8.66
N PRO A 113 7.55 -9.05 -9.41
CA PRO A 113 7.40 -8.98 -10.85
C PRO A 113 6.25 -8.08 -11.30
N THR A 114 5.30 -7.71 -10.44
CA THR A 114 4.24 -6.74 -10.77
C THR A 114 4.61 -5.29 -10.47
N ALA A 115 5.78 -5.04 -9.87
CA ALA A 115 6.24 -3.71 -9.49
C ALA A 115 7.36 -3.20 -10.41
N TRP A 116 7.45 -1.87 -10.50
CA TRP A 116 8.43 -1.16 -11.32
C TRP A 116 9.24 -0.19 -10.45
N HIS A 117 10.54 -0.11 -10.72
CA HIS A 117 11.40 0.98 -10.30
C HIS A 117 11.30 2.11 -11.31
N LEU A 118 10.84 3.27 -10.84
CA LEU A 118 10.74 4.50 -11.62
C LEU A 118 11.93 5.39 -11.33
N GLU A 119 12.47 6.03 -12.37
CA GLU A 119 13.52 7.03 -12.22
C GLU A 119 12.89 8.41 -11.92
N PRO A 120 13.63 9.36 -11.32
CA PRO A 120 13.15 10.72 -11.13
C PRO A 120 12.57 11.31 -12.42
N ASN A 121 11.49 12.08 -12.30
CA ASN A 121 10.73 12.65 -13.42
C ASN A 121 10.01 11.61 -14.32
N SER A 122 9.91 10.35 -13.90
CA SER A 122 9.02 9.41 -14.56
C SER A 122 7.56 9.73 -14.23
N TYR A 123 6.69 9.77 -15.24
CA TYR A 123 5.26 9.98 -15.06
C TYR A 123 4.44 9.19 -16.07
N ILE A 124 3.19 8.93 -15.68
CA ILE A 124 2.19 8.30 -16.52
C ILE A 124 1.06 9.31 -16.75
N TRP A 125 0.78 9.63 -18.00
CA TRP A 125 -0.32 10.52 -18.35
C TRP A 125 -1.44 9.77 -19.07
N LEU A 126 -2.45 9.36 -18.31
CA LEU A 126 -3.53 8.50 -18.80
C LEU A 126 -4.88 9.22 -18.86
N PRO A 127 -5.49 9.34 -20.05
CA PRO A 127 -6.87 9.81 -20.15
C PRO A 127 -7.83 8.80 -19.54
N SER A 128 -8.76 9.25 -18.68
CA SER A 128 -9.77 8.38 -18.06
C SER A 128 -10.58 7.57 -19.09
N ALA A 129 -10.89 8.17 -20.25
CA ALA A 129 -11.56 7.49 -21.34
C ALA A 129 -10.81 6.26 -21.89
N GLN A 130 -9.49 6.18 -21.71
CA GLN A 130 -8.70 5.00 -22.09
C GLN A 130 -8.72 3.91 -21.01
N LEU A 131 -8.95 4.29 -19.75
CA LEU A 131 -9.05 3.37 -18.61
C LEU A 131 -10.45 2.74 -18.53
N PHE A 132 -11.50 3.52 -18.79
CA PHE A 132 -12.90 3.12 -18.65
C PHE A 132 -13.62 3.04 -20.01
N LYS A 133 -12.99 2.39 -21.00
CA LYS A 133 -13.51 2.30 -22.39
C LYS A 133 -14.93 1.72 -22.49
N ASN A 134 -15.30 0.85 -21.55
CA ASN A 134 -16.58 0.15 -21.55
C ASN A 134 -17.73 0.98 -20.96
N GLN A 135 -17.46 2.16 -20.40
CA GLN A 135 -18.49 3.04 -19.84
C GLN A 135 -18.99 4.02 -20.91
N LYS A 136 -20.10 3.65 -21.58
CA LYS A 136 -20.65 4.40 -22.73
C LYS A 136 -21.05 5.85 -22.43
N ASP A 137 -21.55 6.12 -21.21
CA ASP A 137 -22.15 7.42 -20.87
C ASP A 137 -21.28 8.31 -19.97
N ARG A 138 -20.28 7.73 -19.28
CA ARG A 138 -19.35 8.47 -18.42
C ARG A 138 -17.99 7.80 -18.43
N PRO A 139 -16.93 8.45 -18.96
CA PRO A 139 -15.60 7.86 -19.01
C PRO A 139 -14.89 7.79 -17.65
N PHE A 140 -15.56 8.18 -16.54
CA PHE A 140 -15.01 8.09 -15.20
C PHE A 140 -16.15 7.85 -14.19
N PRO A 141 -15.99 6.90 -13.24
CA PRO A 141 -17.03 6.53 -12.29
C PRO A 141 -17.28 7.65 -11.25
N ARG A 142 -18.51 7.73 -10.72
CA ARG A 142 -18.88 8.69 -9.67
C ARG A 142 -18.25 8.36 -8.31
N GLN A 143 -18.04 7.08 -8.05
CA GLN A 143 -17.43 6.55 -6.83
C GLN A 143 -16.31 5.62 -7.26
N PHE A 144 -15.16 5.74 -6.60
CA PHE A 144 -14.00 4.92 -6.90
C PHE A 144 -13.16 4.75 -5.64
N ALA A 145 -12.38 3.68 -5.61
CA ALA A 145 -11.31 3.48 -4.65
C ALA A 145 -9.98 3.43 -5.42
N ILE A 146 -8.93 3.94 -4.79
CA ILE A 146 -7.58 3.88 -5.34
C ILE A 146 -6.71 3.08 -4.39
N PHE A 147 -6.15 1.98 -4.90
CA PHE A 147 -5.17 1.17 -4.20
C PHE A 147 -3.81 1.43 -4.82
N ILE A 148 -2.89 2.02 -4.05
CA ILE A 148 -1.50 2.25 -4.46
C ILE A 148 -0.60 1.60 -3.43
N THR A 149 0.34 0.78 -3.89
CA THR A 149 1.47 0.31 -3.10
C THR A 149 2.73 0.93 -3.68
N ILE A 150 3.35 1.84 -2.94
CA ILE A 150 4.55 2.54 -3.35
C ILE A 150 5.61 2.41 -2.26
N ARG A 151 6.87 2.25 -2.67
CA ARG A 151 8.03 2.42 -1.79
C ARG A 151 8.70 3.72 -2.15
N ILE A 152 8.69 4.66 -1.22
CA ILE A 152 9.25 5.99 -1.38
C ILE A 152 10.63 6.01 -0.72
N LEU A 153 11.61 6.66 -1.35
CA LEU A 153 12.94 6.85 -0.76
C LEU A 153 12.95 8.12 0.10
N ASN A 154 13.74 8.11 1.18
CA ASN A 154 13.90 9.27 2.05
C ASN A 154 14.35 10.46 1.19
N SER A 155 13.64 11.61 1.28
CA SER A 155 13.74 12.84 0.45
C SER A 155 12.91 12.91 -0.84
N THR A 156 12.07 11.92 -1.17
CA THR A 156 11.23 12.04 -2.37
C THR A 156 10.19 13.16 -2.19
N LEU A 157 10.19 14.12 -3.10
CA LEU A 157 9.19 15.19 -3.22
C LEU A 157 8.44 15.04 -4.53
N GLY A 158 7.12 15.21 -4.50
CA GLY A 158 6.32 15.35 -5.72
C GLY A 158 4.97 14.63 -5.67
N THR A 159 4.32 14.59 -6.84
CA THR A 159 3.00 14.01 -7.00
C THR A 159 3.09 12.51 -7.25
N ILE A 160 2.43 11.70 -6.42
CA ILE A 160 2.27 10.25 -6.61
C ILE A 160 1.13 9.98 -7.60
N LEU A 161 0.03 10.70 -7.42
CA LEU A 161 -1.16 10.59 -8.26
C LEU A 161 -1.81 11.96 -8.35
N SER A 162 -2.32 12.33 -9.54
CA SER A 162 -3.24 13.44 -9.67
C SER A 162 -4.36 13.10 -10.65
N LEU A 163 -5.61 13.31 -10.22
CA LEU A 163 -6.80 13.28 -11.05
C LEU A 163 -7.19 14.72 -11.38
N ARG A 164 -7.22 15.05 -12.67
CA ARG A 164 -7.49 16.41 -13.15
C ARG A 164 -8.63 16.41 -14.16
N SER A 165 -9.53 17.37 -14.07
CA SER A 165 -10.56 17.58 -15.07
C SER A 165 -10.03 18.42 -16.24
N ARG A 166 -10.27 17.99 -17.47
CA ARG A 166 -9.94 18.80 -18.67
C ARG A 166 -10.83 20.04 -18.80
N SER A 167 -12.10 19.93 -18.39
CA SER A 167 -13.09 21.00 -18.49
C SER A 167 -13.05 21.96 -17.30
N ARG A 168 -12.50 21.54 -16.17
CA ARG A 168 -12.37 22.33 -14.94
C ARG A 168 -10.92 22.28 -14.46
N GLN A 169 -10.07 23.13 -15.03
CA GLN A 169 -8.63 23.09 -14.79
C GLN A 169 -8.27 23.36 -13.32
N ASP A 170 -9.12 24.11 -12.61
CA ASP A 170 -8.95 24.42 -11.18
C ASP A 170 -9.47 23.31 -10.24
N THR A 171 -9.93 22.18 -10.79
CA THR A 171 -10.42 21.04 -9.99
C THR A 171 -9.50 19.83 -10.12
N TYR A 172 -8.85 19.46 -9.02
CA TYR A 172 -8.00 18.29 -8.96
C TYR A 172 -8.01 17.60 -7.60
N LEU A 173 -7.74 16.30 -7.62
CA LEU A 173 -7.40 15.50 -6.45
C LEU A 173 -5.96 15.03 -6.64
N SER A 174 -5.06 15.31 -5.70
CA SER A 174 -3.69 14.80 -5.75
C SER A 174 -3.28 14.13 -4.45
N LEU A 175 -2.49 13.07 -4.59
CA LEU A 175 -1.74 12.46 -3.51
C LEU A 175 -0.28 12.86 -3.71
N GLU A 176 0.29 13.54 -2.73
CA GLU A 176 1.61 14.16 -2.82
C GLU A 176 2.52 13.66 -1.70
N ALA A 177 3.77 13.36 -2.04
CA ALA A 177 4.82 13.10 -1.08
C ALA A 177 5.44 14.43 -0.64
N ALA A 178 5.24 14.78 0.62
CA ALA A 178 5.83 15.95 1.25
C ALA A 178 7.18 15.51 1.84
N GLY A 179 8.22 15.50 1.01
CA GLY A 179 9.57 15.11 1.39
C GLY A 179 10.02 15.76 2.70
N GLY A 180 10.50 14.90 3.58
CA GLY A 180 10.95 15.15 4.94
C GLY A 180 11.51 13.84 5.50
N GLU A 181 12.05 13.85 6.72
CA GLU A 181 12.62 12.65 7.36
C GLU A 181 11.57 11.53 7.57
N THR A 182 10.28 11.90 7.67
CA THR A 182 9.16 11.00 7.93
C THR A 182 8.48 10.46 6.67
N GLY A 183 8.71 11.05 5.49
CA GLY A 183 8.12 10.59 4.22
C GLY A 183 6.60 10.79 4.12
N ASP A 184 6.08 11.87 4.71
CA ASP A 184 4.64 12.11 4.84
C ASP A 184 3.93 12.17 3.47
N LEU A 185 2.70 11.62 3.45
CA LEU A 185 1.78 11.71 2.32
C LEU A 185 0.66 12.68 2.64
N LYS A 186 0.37 13.57 1.69
CA LYS A 186 -0.71 14.55 1.79
C LYS A 186 -1.75 14.30 0.71
N LEU A 187 -3.02 14.31 1.09
CA LEU A 187 -4.12 14.35 0.15
C LEU A 187 -4.55 15.80 -0.05
N VAL A 188 -4.58 16.25 -1.30
CA VAL A 188 -4.94 17.61 -1.69
C VAL A 188 -6.16 17.55 -2.59
N HIS A 189 -7.18 18.32 -2.23
CA HIS A 189 -8.39 18.47 -3.03
C HIS A 189 -8.61 19.94 -3.35
N ALA A 190 -8.49 20.31 -4.62
CA ALA A 190 -8.75 21.66 -5.10
C ALA A 190 -10.07 21.72 -5.85
N ALA A 191 -10.87 22.74 -5.57
CA ALA A 191 -12.08 23.10 -6.31
C ALA A 191 -12.04 24.60 -6.67
N ALA A 192 -12.95 25.03 -7.55
CA ALA A 192 -13.05 26.43 -7.96
C ALA A 192 -13.26 27.43 -6.79
N SER A 193 -13.67 26.94 -5.62
CA SER A 193 -13.87 27.73 -4.39
C SER A 193 -12.68 27.74 -3.43
N GLY A 194 -11.55 27.09 -3.76
CA GLY A 194 -10.35 27.01 -2.93
C GLY A 194 -9.75 25.61 -2.84
N THR A 195 -8.63 25.51 -2.11
CA THR A 195 -7.88 24.27 -1.91
C THR A 195 -8.09 23.76 -0.49
N ASP A 196 -8.53 22.51 -0.35
CA ASP A 196 -8.64 21.81 0.93
C ASP A 196 -7.44 20.86 1.11
N HIS A 197 -6.98 20.76 2.35
CA HIS A 197 -5.82 19.98 2.76
C HIS A 197 -6.24 19.10 3.94
N SER A 198 -6.41 17.81 3.68
CA SER A 198 -6.80 16.80 4.67
C SER A 198 -5.61 15.98 5.13
#